data_AF-A0A0J6LCP0-F1
#
_entry.id   AF-A0A0J6LCP0-F1
#
_cell.length_a   1.000
_cell.length_b   1.000
_cell.length_c   1.000
_cell.angle_alpha   90.00
_cell.angle_beta   90.00
_cell.angle_gamma   90.00
#
_symmetry.space_group_name_H-M   'P 1'
#
loop_
_entity.id
_entity.type
_entity.pdbx_description
1 polymer ?
#
loop_
_entity_poly.entity_id
_entity_poly.type
_entity_poly.pdbx_seq_one_letter_code
_entity_poly.pdbx_strand_id
1 'polypeptide(L)'
;MVWNDLPKGAVQGDFSPNNILLDDSDVFESLIDFNIAGDEVFINHLAGEGIFLAYELMGDDKDDCFYEFLYAYMKERPLSRLEMKTLPLIIQVVRPFRFRRTQKIIKLVREKQFTEVERQLSIMLNLLHYEKEGGI
;
A
#
# COMPACT_ATOMS: atom_id res chain seq x y z
N MET A 1 19.79 -4.08 -11.78
CA MET A 1 19.04 -4.16 -10.51
C MET A 1 17.58 -4.03 -10.87
N VAL A 2 16.70 -4.97 -10.52
CA VAL A 2 15.30 -5.04 -11.01
C VAL A 2 14.58 -3.69 -10.93
N TRP A 3 14.84 -2.91 -9.87
CA TRP A 3 14.26 -1.59 -9.67
C TRP A 3 14.49 -0.60 -10.83
N ASN A 4 15.66 -0.63 -11.46
CA ASN A 4 15.99 0.29 -12.54
C ASN A 4 15.24 -0.02 -13.84
N ASP A 5 14.81 -1.27 -14.00
CA ASP A 5 14.17 -1.81 -15.19
C ASP A 5 12.63 -1.76 -15.09
N LEU A 6 12.08 -1.41 -13.92
CA LEU A 6 10.65 -1.25 -13.72
C LEU A 6 10.15 0.07 -14.33
N PRO A 7 8.92 0.06 -14.91
CA PRO A 7 8.26 1.29 -15.32
C PRO A 7 8.14 2.30 -14.17
N LYS A 8 8.50 3.55 -14.46
CA LYS A 8 8.51 4.65 -13.52
C LYS A 8 8.21 5.97 -14.21
N GLY A 9 7.78 6.94 -13.42
CA GLY A 9 7.51 8.30 -13.85
C GLY A 9 6.74 9.05 -12.77
N ALA A 10 6.15 10.17 -13.15
CA ALA A 10 5.42 11.03 -12.23
C ALA A 10 4.27 10.28 -11.53
N VAL A 11 4.25 10.37 -10.21
CA VAL A 11 3.16 9.95 -9.33
C VAL A 11 2.77 11.11 -8.41
N GLN A 12 1.54 11.10 -7.89
CA GLN A 12 1.09 12.17 -7.00
C GLN A 12 1.73 12.07 -5.61
N GLY A 13 2.02 10.87 -5.11
CA GLY A 13 2.87 10.65 -3.94
C GLY A 13 2.18 10.76 -2.57
N ASP A 14 0.92 11.21 -2.51
CA ASP A 14 0.08 11.28 -1.31
C ASP A 14 -1.39 10.98 -1.65
N PHE A 15 -1.68 9.77 -2.10
CA PHE A 15 -3.02 9.44 -2.61
C PHE A 15 -3.98 9.11 -1.46
N SER A 16 -4.36 10.14 -0.71
CA SER A 16 -5.31 10.05 0.39
C SER A 16 -6.71 10.55 -0.01
N PRO A 17 -7.80 10.07 0.64
CA PRO A 17 -9.15 10.54 0.35
C PRO A 17 -9.34 12.05 0.50
N ASN A 18 -8.54 12.71 1.34
CA ASN A 18 -8.58 14.16 1.53
C ASN A 18 -8.11 14.93 0.29
N ASN A 19 -7.36 14.27 -0.60
CA ASN A 19 -6.81 14.85 -1.82
C ASN A 19 -7.69 14.53 -3.04
N ILE A 20 -8.78 13.78 -2.88
CA ILE A 20 -9.72 13.42 -3.94
C ILE A 20 -10.97 14.28 -3.81
N LEU A 21 -11.28 15.06 -4.83
CA LEU A 21 -12.50 15.84 -4.91
C LEU A 21 -13.55 15.07 -5.72
N LEU A 22 -14.76 15.01 -5.17
CA LEU A 22 -15.94 14.45 -5.81
C LEU A 22 -16.92 15.59 -6.14
N ASP A 23 -17.68 15.41 -7.21
CA ASP A 23 -18.79 16.31 -7.53
C ASP A 23 -20.03 16.05 -6.65
N ASP A 24 -21.11 16.80 -6.89
CA ASP A 24 -22.38 16.67 -6.15
C ASP A 24 -23.07 15.28 -6.34
N SER A 25 -22.56 14.43 -7.23
CA SER A 25 -23.04 13.08 -7.51
C SER A 25 -22.08 11.98 -7.05
N ASP A 26 -21.12 12.31 -6.17
CA ASP A 26 -20.05 11.42 -5.68
C ASP A 26 -19.15 10.85 -6.79
N VAL A 27 -19.05 11.53 -7.94
CA VAL A 27 -18.16 11.15 -9.04
C VAL A 27 -16.82 11.85 -8.90
N PHE A 28 -15.73 11.14 -9.19
CA PHE A 28 -14.39 11.72 -9.22
C PHE A 28 -14.34 12.96 -10.13
N GLU A 29 -13.95 14.11 -9.55
CA GLU A 29 -13.82 15.37 -10.27
C GLU A 29 -12.34 15.74 -10.46
N SER A 30 -11.56 15.71 -9.38
CA SER A 30 -10.14 16.09 -9.46
C SER A 30 -9.29 15.50 -8.33
N LEU A 31 -7.98 15.52 -8.55
CA LEU A 31 -6.95 15.22 -7.55
C LEU A 31 -6.20 16.52 -7.22
N ILE A 32 -5.94 16.76 -5.94
CA ILE A 32 -5.25 17.97 -5.46
C ILE A 32 -4.01 17.60 -4.63
N ASP A 33 -3.33 18.64 -4.13
CA ASP A 33 -2.14 18.55 -3.27
C ASP A 33 -0.99 17.68 -3.85
N PHE A 34 -0.30 18.24 -4.84
CA PHE A 34 0.87 17.63 -5.49
C PHE A 34 2.20 18.06 -4.83
N ASN A 35 2.17 18.48 -3.56
CA ASN A 35 3.34 19.02 -2.86
C ASN A 35 4.51 18.02 -2.73
N ILE A 36 4.24 16.72 -2.74
CA ILE A 36 5.23 15.64 -2.69
C ILE A 36 5.23 14.75 -3.95
N ALA A 37 4.62 15.23 -5.04
CA ALA A 37 4.66 14.54 -6.32
C ALA A 37 6.10 14.40 -6.84
N GLY A 38 6.38 13.30 -7.53
CA GLY A 38 7.72 13.01 -8.02
C GLY A 38 7.79 11.75 -8.86
N ASP A 39 8.99 11.41 -9.33
CA ASP A 39 9.22 10.20 -10.11
C ASP A 39 9.35 8.98 -9.19
N GLU A 40 8.56 7.94 -9.45
CA GLU A 40 8.58 6.68 -8.72
C GLU A 40 8.26 5.50 -9.63
N VAL A 41 8.70 4.30 -9.24
CA VAL A 41 8.26 3.03 -9.79
C VAL A 41 6.76 2.86 -9.55
N PHE A 42 5.99 2.72 -10.63
CA PHE A 42 4.53 2.74 -10.54
C PHE A 42 3.95 1.66 -9.63
N ILE A 43 4.54 0.45 -9.63
CA ILE A 43 4.08 -0.62 -8.73
C ILE A 43 4.46 -0.40 -7.27
N ASN A 44 5.49 0.42 -6.98
CA ASN A 44 5.80 0.83 -5.61
C ASN A 44 4.72 1.79 -5.08
N HIS A 45 4.38 2.79 -5.89
CA HIS A 45 3.29 3.71 -5.59
C HIS A 45 1.94 2.96 -5.47
N LEU A 46 1.60 2.10 -6.43
CA LEU A 46 0.40 1.25 -6.41
C LEU A 46 0.26 0.44 -5.12
N ALA A 47 1.29 -0.35 -4.78
CA ALA A 47 1.27 -1.17 -3.58
C ALA A 47 1.16 -0.30 -2.35
N GLY A 48 1.89 0.81 -2.34
CA GLY A 48 1.86 1.77 -1.26
C GLY A 48 0.46 2.30 -0.99
N GLU A 49 -0.16 2.94 -1.97
CA GLU A 49 -1.46 3.59 -1.82
C GLU A 49 -2.56 2.56 -1.56
N GLY A 50 -2.53 1.42 -2.25
CA GLY A 50 -3.49 0.35 -2.00
C GLY A 50 -3.42 -0.16 -0.56
N ILE A 51 -2.22 -0.35 0.00
CA ILE A 51 -2.04 -0.79 1.39
C ILE A 51 -2.56 0.26 2.36
N PHE A 52 -2.31 1.54 2.08
CA PHE A 52 -2.78 2.64 2.92
C PHE A 52 -4.32 2.70 2.93
N LEU A 53 -4.94 2.74 1.74
CA LEU A 53 -6.39 2.84 1.60
C LEU A 53 -7.12 1.63 2.17
N ALA A 54 -6.64 0.42 1.90
CA ALA A 54 -7.29 -0.79 2.39
C ALA A 54 -7.04 -1.02 3.88
N TYR A 55 -5.77 -1.07 4.31
CA TYR A 55 -5.47 -1.56 5.65
C TYR A 55 -5.37 -0.48 6.71
N GLU A 56 -4.79 0.68 6.38
CA GLU A 56 -4.61 1.74 7.36
C GLU A 56 -5.88 2.58 7.57
N LEU A 57 -6.66 2.78 6.51
CA LEU A 57 -7.89 3.55 6.57
C LEU A 57 -9.11 2.68 6.92
N MET A 58 -9.26 1.51 6.27
CA MET A 58 -10.47 0.69 6.38
C MET A 58 -10.33 -0.47 7.39
N GLY A 59 -9.11 -0.97 7.63
CA GLY A 59 -8.80 -1.99 8.64
C GLY A 59 -7.93 -3.14 8.14
N ASP A 60 -7.21 -3.79 9.06
CA ASP A 60 -6.26 -4.88 8.73
C ASP A 60 -6.91 -6.10 8.04
N ASP A 61 -8.24 -6.26 8.13
CA ASP A 61 -9.04 -7.36 7.56
C ASP A 61 -9.60 -7.07 6.15
N LYS A 62 -9.20 -5.96 5.53
CA LYS A 62 -9.77 -5.46 4.26
C LYS A 62 -9.01 -5.90 3.01
N ASP A 63 -8.69 -7.19 2.93
CA ASP A 63 -8.04 -7.76 1.75
C ASP A 63 -8.89 -7.55 0.48
N ASP A 64 -10.21 -7.68 0.56
CA ASP A 64 -11.12 -7.43 -0.58
C ASP A 64 -10.97 -6.01 -1.14
N CYS A 65 -10.89 -4.99 -0.27
CA CYS A 65 -10.67 -3.60 -0.69
C CYS A 65 -9.32 -3.42 -1.40
N PHE A 66 -8.29 -4.11 -0.92
CA PHE A 66 -6.97 -4.07 -1.55
C PHE A 66 -6.99 -4.71 -2.94
N TYR A 67 -7.64 -5.86 -3.10
CA TYR A 67 -7.74 -6.55 -4.38
C TYR A 67 -8.61 -5.80 -5.39
N GLU A 68 -9.72 -5.20 -4.96
CA GLU A 68 -10.54 -4.33 -5.81
C GLU A 68 -9.75 -3.11 -6.30
N PHE A 69 -8.95 -2.49 -5.43
CA PHE A 69 -8.06 -1.39 -5.82
C PHE A 69 -7.02 -1.81 -6.86
N LEU A 70 -6.35 -2.95 -6.64
CA LEU A 70 -5.39 -3.50 -7.60
C LEU A 70 -6.06 -3.81 -8.94
N TYR A 71 -7.23 -4.46 -8.91
CA TYR A 71 -7.99 -4.82 -10.10
C TYR A 71 -8.41 -3.59 -10.91
N ALA A 72 -8.96 -2.57 -10.25
CA ALA A 72 -9.33 -1.31 -10.89
C ALA A 72 -8.12 -0.63 -11.54
N TYR A 73 -6.97 -0.59 -10.85
CA TYR A 73 -5.73 -0.06 -11.43
C TYR A 73 -5.29 -0.85 -12.66
N MET A 74 -5.28 -2.19 -12.58
CA MET A 74 -4.83 -3.07 -13.65
C MET A 74 -5.72 -3.01 -14.90
N LYS A 75 -6.99 -2.64 -14.74
CA LYS A 75 -7.91 -2.40 -15.85
C LYS A 75 -7.51 -1.18 -16.69
N GLU A 76 -7.06 -0.11 -16.04
CA GLU A 76 -6.62 1.13 -16.71
C GLU A 76 -5.15 1.05 -17.16
N ARG A 77 -4.30 0.40 -16.36
CA ARG A 77 -2.88 0.20 -16.65
C ARG A 77 -2.47 -1.25 -16.40
N PRO A 78 -2.56 -2.12 -17.41
CA PRO A 78 -2.10 -3.50 -17.31
C PRO A 78 -0.62 -3.59 -16.93
N LEU A 79 -0.30 -4.51 -16.01
CA LEU A 79 1.08 -4.70 -15.54
C LEU A 79 1.90 -5.51 -16.54
N SER A 80 3.16 -5.12 -16.72
CA SER A 80 4.13 -5.93 -17.43
C SER A 80 4.46 -7.23 -16.68
N ARG A 81 5.07 -8.20 -17.38
CA ARG A 81 5.53 -9.44 -16.75
C ARG A 81 6.55 -9.21 -15.62
N LEU A 82 7.37 -8.17 -15.73
CA LEU A 82 8.33 -7.82 -14.68
C LEU A 82 7.61 -7.24 -13.47
N GLU A 83 6.63 -6.37 -13.69
CA GLU A 83 5.81 -5.80 -12.63
C GLU A 83 5.00 -6.85 -11.88
N MET A 84 4.29 -7.75 -12.57
CA MET A 84 3.53 -8.84 -11.95
C MET A 84 4.38 -9.73 -11.06
N LYS A 85 5.64 -10.01 -11.46
CA LYS A 85 6.57 -10.80 -10.66
C LYS A 85 7.12 -10.05 -9.45
N THR A 86 7.18 -8.72 -9.52
CA THR A 86 7.84 -7.88 -8.50
C THR A 86 6.85 -7.33 -7.48
N LEU A 87 5.60 -7.08 -7.88
CA LEU A 87 4.56 -6.52 -7.04
C LEU A 87 4.35 -7.31 -5.73
N PRO A 88 4.28 -8.67 -5.72
CA PRO A 88 4.17 -9.42 -4.47
C PRO A 88 5.31 -9.18 -3.49
N LEU A 89 6.55 -9.02 -3.99
CA LEU A 89 7.72 -8.74 -3.16
C LEU A 89 7.65 -7.34 -2.56
N ILE A 90 7.15 -6.35 -3.31
CA ILE A 90 6.93 -5.00 -2.79
C ILE A 90 5.87 -5.02 -1.69
N ILE A 91 4.73 -5.68 -1.93
CA ILE A 91 3.64 -5.79 -0.94
C ILE A 91 4.16 -6.43 0.37
N GLN A 92 4.93 -7.52 0.24
CA GLN A 92 5.55 -8.25 1.35
C GLN A 92 6.46 -7.37 2.21
N VAL A 93 7.16 -6.40 1.61
CA VAL A 93 8.03 -5.47 2.34
C VAL A 93 7.25 -4.26 2.86
N VAL A 94 6.36 -3.67 2.05
CA VAL A 94 5.68 -2.42 2.41
C VAL A 94 4.64 -2.64 3.50
N ARG A 95 3.80 -3.68 3.40
CA ARG A 95 2.67 -3.93 4.30
C ARG A 95 3.07 -4.04 5.79
N PRO A 96 4.09 -4.83 6.18
CA PRO A 96 4.46 -4.96 7.59
C PRO A 96 5.13 -3.71 8.17
N PHE A 97 5.80 -2.89 7.37
CA PHE A 97 6.63 -1.78 7.86
C PHE A 97 5.98 -0.39 7.70
N ARG A 98 4.67 -0.36 7.40
CA ARG A 98 3.92 0.88 7.31
C ARG A 98 3.94 1.72 8.59
N PHE A 99 3.85 3.03 8.41
CA PHE A 99 4.08 4.01 9.46
C PHE A 99 3.14 3.86 10.66
N ARG A 100 1.81 3.73 10.44
CA ARG A 100 0.86 3.56 11.56
C ARG A 100 1.14 2.31 12.39
N ARG A 101 1.51 1.20 11.73
CA ARG A 101 1.87 -0.05 12.40
C ARG A 101 3.15 0.08 13.22
N THR A 102 4.20 0.66 12.64
CA THR A 102 5.47 0.87 13.36
C THR A 102 5.31 1.88 14.52
N GLN A 103 4.55 2.95 14.33
CA GLN A 103 4.20 3.90 15.40
C GLN A 103 3.42 3.25 16.55
N LYS A 104 2.44 2.39 16.23
CA LYS A 104 1.68 1.64 17.24
C LYS A 104 2.62 0.80 18.10
N ILE A 105 3.55 0.08 17.48
CA ILE A 105 4.53 -0.75 18.20
C ILE A 105 5.43 0.11 19.11
N ILE A 106 5.95 1.23 18.60
CA ILE A 106 6.77 2.15 19.38
C ILE A 106 6.00 2.67 20.60
N LYS A 107 4.72 3.00 20.45
CA LYS A 107 3.84 3.43 21.55
C LYS A 107 3.69 2.32 22.60
N LEU A 108 3.39 1.09 22.17
CA LEU A 108 3.24 -0.07 23.07
C LEU A 108 4.52 -0.37 23.86
N VAL A 109 5.69 -0.22 23.24
CA VAL A 109 6.99 -0.35 23.92
C VAL A 109 7.15 0.71 25.02
N ARG A 110 6.82 1.98 24.73
CA ARG A 110 6.88 3.07 25.72
C ARG A 110 5.92 2.84 26.89
N GLU A 111 4.76 2.25 26.62
CA GLU A 111 3.75 1.88 27.61
C GLU A 111 4.05 0.54 28.31
N LYS A 112 5.17 -0.11 27.97
CA LYS A 112 5.61 -1.41 28.52
C LYS A 112 4.59 -2.55 28.33
N GLN A 113 3.77 -2.47 27.28
CA GLN A 113 2.77 -3.48 26.93
C GLN A 113 3.39 -4.61 26.08
N PHE A 114 4.38 -5.33 26.63
CA PHE A 114 5.22 -6.26 25.86
C PHE A 114 4.47 -7.43 25.22
N THR A 115 3.41 -7.95 25.85
CA THR A 115 2.57 -8.99 25.24
C THR A 115 1.93 -8.51 23.93
N GLU A 116 1.47 -7.26 23.89
CA GLU A 116 0.88 -6.68 22.68
C GLU A 116 1.97 -6.33 21.65
N VAL A 117 3.17 -5.93 22.09
CA VAL A 117 4.34 -5.77 21.21
C VAL A 117 4.66 -7.10 20.50
N GLU A 118 4.80 -8.19 21.23
CA GLU A 118 5.07 -9.52 20.67
C GLU A 118 4.00 -9.95 19.67
N ARG A 119 2.72 -9.69 19.97
CA ARG A 119 1.61 -9.96 19.06
C ARG A 119 1.74 -9.16 17.76
N GLN A 120 2.03 -7.86 17.84
CA GLN A 120 2.20 -7.02 16.64
C GLN A 120 3.42 -7.42 15.81
N LEU A 121 4.54 -7.77 16.45
CA LEU A 121 5.74 -8.25 15.75
C LEU A 121 5.48 -9.60 15.06
N SER A 122 4.72 -10.50 15.68
CA SER A 122 4.32 -11.76 15.08
C SER A 122 3.47 -11.55 13.83
N ILE A 123 2.53 -10.58 13.85
CA ILE A 123 1.78 -10.20 12.65
C ILE A 123 2.71 -9.64 11.56
N MET A 124 3.67 -8.78 11.91
CA MET A 124 4.65 -8.29 10.94
C MET A 124 5.47 -9.41 10.30
N LEU A 125 5.91 -10.39 11.10
CA LEU A 125 6.61 -11.57 10.60
C LEU A 125 5.73 -12.40 9.66
N ASN A 126 4.46 -12.63 10.00
CA ASN A 126 3.54 -13.35 9.12
C ASN A 126 3.33 -12.62 7.79
N LEU A 127 3.19 -11.29 7.81
CA LEU A 127 3.07 -10.47 6.60
C LEU A 127 4.35 -10.46 5.74
N LEU A 128 5.52 -10.62 6.38
CA LEU A 128 6.80 -10.82 5.71
C LEU A 128 6.94 -12.21 5.13
N HIS A 129 6.17 -13.20 5.56
CA HIS A 129 6.15 -14.51 4.95
C HIS A 129 5.06 -14.51 3.88
N TYR A 130 5.45 -14.25 2.63
CA TYR A 130 4.54 -14.42 1.49
C TYR A 130 4.21 -15.91 1.34
N GLU A 131 3.09 -16.34 1.90
CA GLU A 131 2.46 -17.58 1.48
C GLU A 131 1.79 -17.32 0.14
N LYS A 132 2.13 -18.17 -0.83
CA LYS A 132 1.72 -18.07 -2.22
C LYS A 132 0.24 -18.48 -2.35
N GLU A 133 -0.66 -17.82 -1.65
CA GLU A 133 -2.10 -18.03 -1.80
C GLU A 133 -2.63 -17.06 -2.86
N GLY A 134 -3.04 -17.63 -4.00
CA GLY A 134 -3.68 -16.89 -5.09
C GLY A 134 -2.69 -16.08 -5.92
N GLY A 135 -2.41 -16.57 -7.13
CA GLY A 135 -1.79 -15.71 -8.14
C GLY A 135 -2.68 -14.49 -8.37
N ILE A 136 -2.07 -13.30 -8.30
CA ILE A 136 -2.62 -12.11 -8.96
C ILE A 136 -2.73 -12.42 -10.46
#